data_AF-A0A2D7HVD3-F1
#
_entry.id   AF-A0A2D7HVD3-F1
#
_cell.length_a   1.000
_cell.length_b   1.000
_cell.length_c   1.000
_cell.angle_alpha   90.00
_cell.angle_beta   90.00
_cell.angle_gamma   90.00
#
_symmetry.space_group_name_H-M   'P 1'
#
loop_
_entity.id
_entity.type
_entity.pdbx_description
1 polymer ?
#
loop_
_entity_poly.entity_id
_entity_poly.type
_entity_poly.pdbx_seq_one_letter_code
_entity_poly.pdbx_strand_id
1 'polypeptide(L)'
;MCSSIGSWPQFYSRVADTNQAMTKRDSDEADLLDSQHLAVSFESVQGARDAYEMELSKGGVFVATEAVISFREPVEVAFSVQGKPPVLVLRGEGVGRSESSQGNRVPGVAIAFIPPMQEVRPLFLSWIESMSGLESEALESLTPCTTFSVHLENGEKEGYELDPLSVSILELAQAGFDFERMLEVIPESEEQIRARVGLLLDLGRLRFT
;
A
#
# COMPACT_ATOMS: atom_id res chain seq x y z
N MET A 1 5.81 -15.29 31.86
CA MET A 1 4.54 -14.60 31.57
C MET A 1 4.60 -14.22 30.09
N CYS A 2 4.02 -15.04 29.21
CA CYS A 2 4.04 -14.78 27.76
C CYS A 2 2.90 -13.82 27.44
N SER A 3 3.24 -12.61 27.00
CA SER A 3 2.27 -11.64 26.50
C SER A 3 1.59 -12.21 25.25
N SER A 4 0.27 -12.27 25.25
CA SER A 4 -0.54 -12.68 24.10
C SER A 4 -0.24 -11.76 22.91
N ILE A 5 0.34 -12.33 21.86
CA ILE A 5 0.55 -11.65 20.58
C ILE A 5 -0.84 -11.45 19.95
N GLY A 6 -1.22 -10.20 19.75
CA GLY A 6 -2.50 -9.82 19.16
C GLY A 6 -2.70 -10.42 17.77
N SER A 7 -3.97 -10.51 17.35
CA SER A 7 -4.35 -10.92 16.01
C SER A 7 -3.92 -9.87 14.99
N TRP A 8 -3.01 -10.22 14.08
CA TRP A 8 -2.53 -9.34 13.00
C TRP A 8 -3.56 -9.30 11.86
N PRO A 9 -4.07 -8.13 11.44
CA PRO A 9 -4.84 -7.99 10.21
C PRO A 9 -4.03 -8.38 8.97
N GLN A 10 -4.69 -9.00 7.99
CA GLN A 10 -4.07 -9.50 6.77
C GLN A 10 -4.15 -8.42 5.68
N PHE A 11 -3.01 -7.88 5.26
CA PHE A 11 -2.92 -7.04 4.07
C PHE A 11 -2.05 -7.75 3.04
N TYR A 12 -2.62 -8.02 1.87
CA TYR A 12 -2.02 -8.87 0.85
C TYR A 12 -1.35 -8.06 -0.24
N SER A 13 -0.14 -8.47 -0.64
CA SER A 13 0.10 -8.92 -2.02
C SER A 13 1.27 -9.90 -1.99
N ARG A 14 1.23 -10.88 -2.90
CA ARG A 14 2.17 -12.00 -2.97
C ARG A 14 3.57 -11.47 -3.29
N VAL A 15 4.57 -11.79 -2.46
CA VAL A 15 5.97 -11.51 -2.75
C VAL A 15 6.33 -12.25 -4.05
N ALA A 16 6.72 -11.52 -5.09
CA ALA A 16 7.45 -12.13 -6.19
C ALA A 16 8.88 -12.33 -5.72
N ASP A 17 9.38 -13.58 -5.78
CA ASP A 17 10.80 -13.88 -5.57
C ASP A 17 11.62 -13.12 -6.61
N THR A 18 12.04 -11.90 -6.29
CA THR A 18 12.80 -11.04 -7.20
C THR A 18 14.28 -11.35 -7.05
N ASN A 19 14.64 -12.63 -7.17
CA ASN A 19 16.02 -13.06 -7.31
C ASN A 19 16.42 -12.99 -8.78
N GLN A 20 16.53 -11.79 -9.36
CA GLN A 20 17.34 -11.59 -10.56
C GLN A 20 17.61 -10.12 -10.93
N ALA A 21 18.90 -9.88 -11.22
CA ALA A 21 19.48 -8.77 -11.98
C ALA A 21 19.75 -7.43 -11.25
N MET A 22 20.78 -7.41 -10.41
CA MET A 22 21.62 -6.20 -10.26
C MET A 22 23.03 -6.46 -10.80
N THR A 23 23.36 -5.64 -11.78
CA THR A 23 24.60 -5.56 -12.56
C THR A 23 25.84 -5.37 -11.70
N LYS A 24 26.87 -6.17 -12.02
CA LYS A 24 28.27 -6.04 -11.59
C LYS A 24 28.72 -4.57 -11.61
N ARG A 25 29.03 -4.03 -10.42
CA ARG A 25 29.94 -2.89 -10.24
C ARG A 25 31.02 -3.31 -9.25
N ASP A 26 32.24 -2.92 -9.58
CA ASP A 26 33.51 -3.33 -9.00
C ASP A 26 33.54 -3.11 -7.46
N SER A 27 33.66 -4.19 -6.68
CA SER A 27 34.92 -4.77 -6.16
C SER A 27 35.72 -3.82 -5.24
N ASP A 28 35.17 -3.47 -4.06
CA ASP A 28 35.94 -3.10 -2.85
C ASP A 28 35.10 -3.03 -1.54
N GLU A 29 34.00 -3.79 -1.41
CA GLU A 29 33.19 -3.92 -0.17
C GLU A 29 33.01 -5.40 0.23
N ALA A 30 34.09 -6.02 0.70
CA ALA A 30 34.08 -7.38 1.22
C ALA A 30 33.64 -7.40 2.70
N ASP A 31 32.36 -7.08 2.94
CA ASP A 31 31.58 -7.48 4.13
C ASP A 31 30.07 -7.18 3.97
N LEU A 32 29.59 -7.04 2.72
CA LEU A 32 28.16 -7.09 2.41
C LEU A 32 27.69 -8.56 2.53
N LEU A 33 27.61 -9.00 3.79
CA LEU A 33 26.95 -10.24 4.19
C LEU A 33 25.62 -10.33 3.46
N ASP A 34 25.34 -11.51 2.88
CA ASP A 34 24.14 -11.89 2.15
C ASP A 34 22.86 -11.50 2.91
N SER A 35 22.49 -10.23 2.83
CA SER A 35 21.33 -9.69 3.54
C SER A 35 20.12 -10.06 2.70
N GLN A 36 19.18 -10.80 3.30
CA GLN A 36 17.97 -11.16 2.58
C GLN A 36 17.15 -9.90 2.31
N HIS A 37 16.56 -9.83 1.11
CA HIS A 37 15.66 -8.75 0.72
C HIS A 37 14.22 -9.24 0.71
N LEU A 38 13.34 -8.55 1.42
CA LEU A 38 11.90 -8.78 1.39
C LEU A 38 11.21 -7.60 0.72
N ALA A 39 10.21 -7.88 -0.12
CA ALA A 39 9.37 -6.86 -0.73
C ALA A 39 7.99 -6.85 -0.06
N VAL A 40 7.49 -5.66 0.27
CA VAL A 40 6.14 -5.42 0.78
C VAL A 40 5.46 -4.44 -0.17
N SER A 41 4.43 -4.89 -0.86
CA SER A 41 3.66 -4.04 -1.77
C SER A 41 2.24 -3.82 -1.25
N PHE A 42 1.84 -2.56 -1.18
CA PHE A 42 0.48 -2.14 -0.86
C PHE A 42 -0.33 -1.91 -2.13
N GLU A 43 -1.63 -2.13 -2.07
CA GLU A 43 -2.56 -1.91 -3.18
C GLU A 43 -2.87 -0.42 -3.41
N SER A 44 -2.71 0.41 -2.38
CA SER A 44 -2.96 1.85 -2.44
C SER A 44 -2.12 2.61 -1.41
N VAL A 45 -1.99 3.92 -1.59
CA VAL A 45 -1.31 4.80 -0.62
C VAL A 45 -2.08 4.82 0.69
N GLN A 46 -3.41 4.80 0.64
CA GLN A 46 -4.23 4.68 1.85
C GLN A 46 -3.99 3.36 2.58
N GLY A 47 -3.87 2.24 1.87
CA GLY A 47 -3.52 0.94 2.49
C GLY A 47 -2.15 0.97 3.18
N ALA A 48 -1.17 1.66 2.60
CA ALA A 48 0.14 1.88 3.24
C ALA A 48 0.03 2.75 4.51
N ARG A 49 -0.83 3.78 4.50
CA ARG A 49 -1.10 4.63 5.67
C ARG A 49 -1.78 3.84 6.78
N ASP A 50 -2.82 3.07 6.46
CA ASP A 50 -3.55 2.26 7.44
C ASP A 50 -2.63 1.21 8.08
N ALA A 51 -1.81 0.52 7.27
CA ALA A 51 -0.82 -0.42 7.76
C ALA A 51 0.22 0.26 8.67
N TYR A 52 0.64 1.48 8.33
CA TYR A 52 1.54 2.26 9.17
C TYR A 52 0.95 2.59 10.54
N GLU A 53 -0.28 3.10 10.57
CA GLU A 53 -0.96 3.48 11.80
C GLU A 53 -1.20 2.28 12.72
N MET A 54 -1.65 1.15 12.16
CA MET A 54 -1.99 -0.03 12.93
C MET A 54 -0.78 -0.83 13.41
N GLU A 55 0.27 -0.94 12.60
CA GLU A 55 1.36 -1.91 12.85
C GLU A 55 2.74 -1.29 12.77
N LEU A 56 3.10 -0.64 11.66
CA LEU A 56 4.49 -0.22 11.42
C LEU A 56 4.96 0.82 12.43
N SER A 57 4.04 1.64 12.94
CA SER A 57 4.30 2.63 14.01
C SER A 57 4.84 2.01 15.31
N LYS A 58 4.69 0.69 15.49
CA LYS A 58 5.14 -0.07 16.67
C LYS A 58 6.58 -0.56 16.58
N GLY A 59 7.30 -0.31 15.47
CA GLY A 59 8.72 -0.69 15.34
C GLY A 59 9.00 -1.96 14.56
N GLY A 60 8.03 -2.46 13.78
CA GLY A 60 8.24 -3.63 12.95
C GLY A 60 7.14 -3.88 11.95
N VAL A 61 7.30 -4.91 11.13
CA VAL A 61 6.38 -5.32 10.07
C VAL A 61 6.25 -6.84 10.06
N PHE A 62 5.03 -7.34 9.84
CA PHE A 62 4.83 -8.75 9.51
C PHE A 62 4.81 -8.89 7.98
N VAL A 63 5.68 -9.75 7.45
CA VAL A 63 5.77 -10.02 6.01
C VAL A 63 5.28 -11.43 5.74
N ALA A 64 4.19 -11.56 4.99
CA ALA A 64 3.70 -12.85 4.51
C ALA A 64 4.69 -13.40 3.46
N THR A 65 5.46 -14.41 3.85
CA THR A 65 6.51 -15.01 3.01
C THR A 65 6.80 -16.44 3.45
N GLU A 66 7.20 -17.28 2.49
CA GLU A 66 7.71 -18.62 2.78
C GLU A 66 9.21 -18.60 3.14
N ALA A 67 9.91 -17.49 2.83
CA ALA A 67 11.32 -17.31 3.10
C ALA A 67 11.69 -17.65 4.55
N VAL A 68 12.80 -18.34 4.73
CA VAL A 68 13.29 -18.75 6.06
C VAL A 68 14.28 -17.70 6.53
N ILE A 69 13.82 -16.88 7.47
CA ILE A 69 14.62 -15.86 8.14
C ILE A 69 14.78 -16.29 9.58
N SER A 70 16.04 -16.42 10.00
CA SER A 70 16.41 -16.82 11.35
C SER A 70 16.22 -15.68 12.33
N PHE A 71 16.14 -16.02 13.62
CA PHE A 71 16.08 -15.02 14.67
C PHE A 71 17.34 -14.13 14.67
N ARG A 72 17.15 -12.81 14.65
CA ARG A 72 18.19 -11.76 14.52
C ARG A 72 18.96 -11.75 13.21
N GLU A 73 18.48 -12.46 12.20
CA GLU A 73 19.07 -12.36 10.87
C GLU A 73 18.74 -10.98 10.27
N PRO A 74 19.74 -10.24 9.76
CA PRO A 74 19.52 -8.93 9.15
C PRO A 74 18.77 -9.07 7.83
N VAL A 75 17.79 -8.19 7.62
CA VAL A 75 16.91 -8.20 6.45
C VAL A 75 16.69 -6.77 5.98
N GLU A 76 16.69 -6.55 4.67
CA GLU A 76 16.23 -5.31 4.06
C GLU A 76 14.79 -5.47 3.58
N VAL A 77 13.89 -4.60 4.05
CA VAL A 77 12.48 -4.59 3.67
C VAL A 77 12.22 -3.42 2.73
N ALA A 78 11.89 -3.72 1.49
CA ALA A 78 11.57 -2.78 0.44
C ALA A 78 10.05 -2.58 0.32
N PHE A 79 9.59 -1.35 0.44
CA PHE A 79 8.17 -0.98 0.39
C PHE A 79 7.79 -0.33 -0.95
N SER A 80 6.67 -0.77 -1.52
CA SER A 80 6.10 -0.27 -2.77
C SER A 80 4.58 -0.11 -2.70
N VAL A 81 4.00 0.64 -3.63
CA VAL A 81 2.55 0.80 -3.80
C VAL A 81 2.19 0.56 -5.28
N GLN A 82 1.12 -0.20 -5.56
CA GLN A 82 0.58 -0.42 -6.91
C GLN A 82 1.60 -0.92 -7.95
N GLY A 83 2.54 -1.77 -7.55
CA GLY A 83 3.57 -2.30 -8.47
C GLY A 83 4.57 -1.26 -8.97
N LYS A 84 4.56 -0.03 -8.42
CA LYS A 84 5.63 0.95 -8.62
C LYS A 84 6.93 0.40 -7.99
N PRO A 85 8.11 0.77 -8.51
CA PRO A 85 9.37 0.33 -7.93
C PRO A 85 9.45 0.74 -6.44
N PRO A 86 10.12 -0.06 -5.59
CA PRO A 86 10.23 0.25 -4.18
C PRO A 86 11.02 1.55 -4.00
N VAL A 87 10.42 2.49 -3.26
CA VAL A 87 11.02 3.82 -3.03
C VAL A 87 11.57 3.95 -1.62
N LEU A 88 11.12 3.09 -0.70
CA LEU A 88 11.58 3.06 0.68
C LEU A 88 12.15 1.69 1.03
N VAL A 89 13.40 1.66 1.50
CA VAL A 89 14.05 0.44 1.99
C VAL A 89 14.45 0.67 3.45
N LEU A 90 14.02 -0.23 4.34
CA LEU A 90 14.33 -0.18 5.77
C LEU A 90 15.06 -1.45 6.19
N ARG A 91 16.07 -1.27 7.05
CA ARG A 91 16.79 -2.40 7.67
C ARG A 91 16.06 -2.89 8.90
N GLY A 92 15.95 -4.21 9.02
CA GLY A 92 15.36 -4.87 10.16
C GLY A 92 16.04 -6.19 10.49
N GLU A 93 15.51 -6.87 11.50
CA GLU A 93 15.95 -8.18 11.92
C GLU A 93 14.75 -9.11 12.16
N GLY A 94 14.92 -10.40 11.86
CA GLY A 94 13.88 -11.41 12.11
C GLY A 94 13.64 -11.61 13.60
N VAL A 95 12.41 -11.40 14.08
CA VAL A 95 12.06 -11.60 15.50
C VAL A 95 11.19 -12.82 15.76
N GLY A 96 10.56 -13.38 14.73
CA GLY A 96 9.77 -14.59 14.85
C GLY A 96 9.13 -15.00 13.54
N ARG A 97 8.72 -16.27 13.46
CA ARG A 97 7.97 -16.84 12.35
C ARG A 97 6.58 -17.23 12.84
N SER A 98 5.56 -16.97 12.04
CA SER A 98 4.22 -17.54 12.23
C SER A 98 4.05 -18.68 11.24
N GLU A 99 3.82 -19.89 11.75
CA GLU A 99 3.38 -21.02 10.94
C GLU A 99 1.86 -20.96 10.77
N SER A 100 1.37 -21.35 9.59
CA SER A 100 -0.05 -21.32 9.22
C SER A 100 -0.86 -22.46 9.86
N SER A 101 -0.64 -22.73 11.15
CA SER A 101 -1.17 -23.94 11.80
C SER A 101 -2.61 -23.78 12.33
N GLN A 102 -3.15 -22.56 12.42
CA GLN A 102 -4.54 -22.32 12.84
C GLN A 102 -5.20 -21.14 12.12
N GLY A 103 -6.30 -21.42 11.41
CA GLY A 103 -7.08 -20.41 10.68
C GLY A 103 -6.43 -20.02 9.35
N ASN A 104 -7.16 -19.27 8.52
CA ASN A 104 -6.83 -18.84 7.16
C ASN A 104 -5.60 -17.89 7.07
N ARG A 105 -4.58 -18.09 7.90
CA ARG A 105 -3.39 -17.24 8.00
C ARG A 105 -2.27 -17.75 7.11
N VAL A 106 -1.76 -16.86 6.27
CA VAL A 106 -0.60 -17.09 5.43
C VAL A 106 0.66 -17.13 6.32
N PRO A 107 1.59 -18.08 6.10
CA PRO A 107 2.86 -18.09 6.83
C PRO A 107 3.62 -16.79 6.59
N GLY A 108 4.41 -16.38 7.58
CA GLY A 108 5.20 -15.16 7.45
C GLY A 108 6.18 -14.95 8.59
N VAL A 109 6.92 -13.85 8.48
CA VAL A 109 8.01 -13.47 9.38
C VAL A 109 7.72 -12.09 9.95
N ALA A 110 7.86 -11.95 11.27
CA ALA A 110 7.88 -10.65 11.93
C ALA A 110 9.31 -10.09 11.88
N ILE A 111 9.43 -8.86 11.38
CA ILE A 111 10.67 -8.11 11.26
C ILE A 111 10.60 -6.90 12.20
N ALA A 112 11.59 -6.73 13.08
CA ALA A 112 11.75 -5.51 13.87
C ALA A 112 12.72 -4.56 13.16
N PHE A 113 12.41 -3.27 13.08
CA PHE A 113 13.32 -2.30 12.46
C PHE A 113 14.54 -2.07 13.37
N ILE A 114 15.73 -2.06 12.76
CA ILE A 114 16.99 -1.81 13.47
C ILE A 114 17.09 -0.34 13.90
N PRO A 115 16.84 0.65 13.02
CA PRO A 115 16.84 2.05 13.43
C PRO A 115 15.69 2.34 14.41
N PRO A 116 15.89 3.28 15.36
CA PRO A 116 14.84 3.67 16.27
C PRO A 116 13.67 4.32 15.53
N MET A 117 12.44 4.13 16.02
CA MET A 117 11.23 4.61 15.34
C MET A 117 11.17 6.13 15.15
N GLN A 118 11.91 6.90 15.95
CA GLN A 118 12.06 8.35 15.78
C GLN A 118 12.72 8.70 14.43
N GLU A 119 13.56 7.81 13.90
CA GLU A 119 14.22 7.95 12.60
C GLU A 119 13.41 7.31 11.46
N VAL A 120 12.78 6.16 11.72
CA VAL A 120 11.98 5.45 10.69
C VAL A 120 10.69 6.20 10.34
N ARG A 121 10.00 6.76 11.33
CA ARG A 121 8.72 7.46 11.16
C ARG A 121 8.75 8.54 10.07
N PRO A 122 9.65 9.54 10.11
CA PRO A 122 9.65 10.60 9.10
C PRO A 122 9.92 10.06 7.70
N LEU A 123 10.73 9.00 7.55
CA LEU A 123 10.98 8.37 6.26
C LEU A 123 9.70 7.74 5.70
N PHE A 124 8.94 7.03 6.54
CA PHE A 124 7.70 6.38 6.13
C PHE A 124 6.61 7.38 5.75
N LEU A 125 6.45 8.44 6.55
CA LEU A 125 5.47 9.49 6.28
C LEU A 125 5.84 10.29 5.03
N SER A 126 7.10 10.67 4.87
CA SER A 126 7.59 11.35 3.66
C SER A 126 7.41 10.49 2.42
N TRP A 127 7.62 9.18 2.54
CA TRP A 127 7.36 8.24 1.46
C TRP A 127 5.87 8.21 1.10
N ILE A 128 4.96 8.04 2.06
CA ILE A 128 3.50 8.09 1.83
C ILE A 128 3.10 9.41 1.15
N GLU A 129 3.58 10.54 1.65
CA GLU A 129 3.30 11.87 1.08
C GLU A 129 3.82 12.02 -0.35
N SER A 130 5.03 11.54 -0.63
CA SER A 130 5.59 11.56 -1.99
C SER A 130 4.76 10.74 -2.98
N MET A 131 4.14 9.66 -2.49
CA MET A 131 3.28 8.81 -3.30
C MET A 131 1.89 9.44 -3.50
N SER A 132 1.36 10.14 -2.48
CA SER A 132 0.13 10.93 -2.63
C SER A 132 0.27 12.10 -3.61
N GLY A 133 1.46 12.70 -3.72
CA GLY A 133 1.72 13.74 -4.73
C GLY A 133 1.55 13.25 -6.17
N LEU A 134 1.83 11.96 -6.42
CA LEU A 134 1.63 11.33 -7.73
C LEU A 134 0.16 10.97 -8.00
N GLU A 135 -0.68 10.88 -6.96
CA GLU A 135 -2.14 10.72 -7.10
C GLU A 135 -2.80 12.05 -7.52
N SER A 136 -2.14 13.20 -7.25
CA SER A 136 -2.63 14.53 -7.61
C SER A 136 -2.63 14.82 -9.11
N GLU A 137 -1.77 14.19 -9.92
CA GLU A 137 -1.71 14.48 -11.37
C GLU A 137 -3.04 14.12 -12.09
N ALA A 138 -3.70 13.05 -11.67
CA ALA A 138 -5.01 12.67 -12.20
C ALA A 138 -6.08 13.71 -11.82
N LEU A 139 -6.05 14.19 -10.57
CA LEU A 139 -6.94 15.24 -10.07
C LEU A 139 -6.69 16.60 -10.74
N GLU A 140 -5.43 16.92 -11.07
CA GLU A 140 -5.06 18.15 -11.77
C GLU A 140 -5.55 18.14 -13.22
N SER A 141 -5.74 16.96 -13.82
CA SER A 141 -6.33 16.81 -15.15
C SER A 141 -7.87 16.93 -15.17
N LEU A 142 -8.53 17.02 -14.01
CA LEU A 142 -9.99 17.19 -13.92
C LEU A 142 -10.41 18.60 -14.32
N THR A 143 -10.84 18.71 -15.57
CA THR A 143 -11.55 19.86 -16.11
C THR A 143 -13.07 19.73 -15.89
N PRO A 144 -13.85 20.84 -15.88
CA PRO A 144 -15.30 20.80 -15.71
C PRO A 144 -16.01 19.85 -16.70
N CYS A 145 -15.54 19.77 -17.95
CA CYS A 145 -16.13 18.92 -18.99
C CYS A 145 -15.59 17.48 -19.02
N THR A 146 -14.86 17.04 -17.98
CA THR A 146 -14.30 15.69 -17.94
C THR A 146 -15.42 14.68 -17.73
N THR A 147 -15.51 13.70 -18.64
CA THR A 147 -16.41 12.56 -18.52
C THR A 147 -15.66 11.31 -18.09
N PHE A 148 -16.37 10.40 -17.43
CA PHE A 148 -15.77 9.18 -16.88
C PHE A 148 -16.44 7.93 -17.45
N SER A 149 -15.66 6.86 -17.55
CA SER A 149 -16.15 5.49 -17.73
C SER A 149 -16.04 4.74 -16.42
N VAL A 150 -17.10 3.99 -16.09
CA VAL A 150 -17.19 3.24 -14.83
C VAL A 150 -16.82 1.79 -15.08
N HIS A 151 -15.84 1.29 -14.33
CA HIS A 151 -15.43 -0.11 -14.34
C HIS A 151 -15.84 -0.78 -13.02
N LEU A 152 -17.02 -1.41 -13.04
CA LEU A 152 -17.45 -2.33 -12.00
C LEU A 152 -17.07 -3.74 -12.44
N GLU A 153 -16.10 -4.36 -11.78
CA GLU A 153 -15.85 -5.78 -11.99
C GLU A 153 -17.03 -6.56 -11.41
N ASN A 154 -17.85 -7.12 -12.30
CA ASN A 154 -19.02 -7.92 -11.97
C ASN A 154 -18.61 -9.20 -11.25
N GLY A 155 -18.36 -9.13 -9.94
CA GLY A 155 -18.01 -10.32 -9.15
C GLY A 155 -17.34 -10.04 -7.80
N GLU A 156 -16.74 -8.86 -7.60
CA GLU A 156 -16.06 -8.55 -6.34
C GLU A 156 -17.07 -8.10 -5.28
N LYS A 157 -17.60 -9.07 -4.53
CA LYS A 157 -18.28 -8.85 -3.25
C LYS A 157 -17.31 -8.64 -2.08
N GLU A 158 -16.02 -8.42 -2.34
CA GLU A 158 -15.00 -8.38 -1.29
C GLU A 158 -14.58 -6.95 -0.94
N GLY A 159 -15.00 -6.52 0.26
CA GLY A 159 -14.12 -5.80 1.17
C GLY A 159 -14.37 -4.31 1.36
N TYR A 160 -14.77 -3.57 0.32
CA TYR A 160 -14.87 -2.11 0.42
C TYR A 160 -16.32 -1.66 0.42
N GLU A 161 -16.85 -1.41 1.61
CA GLU A 161 -18.11 -0.69 1.77
C GLU A 161 -17.88 0.75 1.31
N LEU A 162 -18.26 1.03 0.07
CA LEU A 162 -18.19 2.37 -0.49
C LEU A 162 -19.12 3.29 0.29
N ASP A 163 -18.62 4.46 0.66
CA ASP A 163 -19.44 5.48 1.31
C ASP A 163 -20.50 6.03 0.35
N PRO A 164 -21.58 6.64 0.86
CA PRO A 164 -22.68 7.13 0.02
C PRO A 164 -22.23 8.10 -1.09
N LEU A 165 -21.23 8.96 -0.84
CA LEU A 165 -20.73 9.91 -1.83
C LEU A 165 -20.02 9.19 -2.98
N SER A 166 -19.21 8.16 -2.69
CA SER A 166 -18.62 7.29 -3.71
C SER A 166 -19.68 6.69 -4.63
N VAL A 167 -20.76 6.16 -4.05
CA VAL A 167 -21.85 5.52 -4.80
C VAL A 167 -22.52 6.52 -5.72
N SER A 168 -22.86 7.72 -5.21
CA SER A 168 -23.48 8.77 -6.02
C SER A 168 -22.59 9.23 -7.19
N ILE A 169 -21.28 9.36 -6.98
CA ILE A 169 -20.35 9.71 -8.06
C ILE A 169 -20.33 8.64 -9.15
N LEU A 170 -20.26 7.35 -8.77
CA LEU A 170 -20.26 6.25 -9.73
C LEU A 170 -21.57 6.17 -10.52
N GLU A 171 -22.72 6.37 -9.86
CA GLU A 171 -24.03 6.37 -10.52
C GLU A 171 -24.15 7.52 -11.54
N LEU A 172 -23.72 8.73 -11.19
CA LEU A 172 -23.74 9.87 -12.11
C LEU A 172 -22.76 9.68 -13.27
N ALA A 173 -21.55 9.17 -13.00
CA ALA A 173 -20.58 8.83 -14.04
C ALA A 173 -21.16 7.79 -15.02
N GLN A 174 -21.84 6.76 -14.50
CA GLN A 174 -22.49 5.73 -15.31
C GLN A 174 -23.65 6.30 -16.14
N ALA A 175 -24.34 7.32 -15.63
CA ALA A 175 -25.35 8.07 -16.37
C ALA A 175 -24.76 9.05 -17.41
N GLY A 176 -23.43 9.12 -17.54
CA GLY A 176 -22.72 9.95 -18.51
C GLY A 176 -22.60 11.42 -18.10
N PHE A 177 -22.69 11.72 -16.80
CA PHE A 177 -22.49 13.07 -16.30
C PHE A 177 -21.00 13.43 -16.38
N ASP A 178 -20.72 14.66 -16.78
CA ASP A 178 -19.39 15.24 -16.63
C ASP A 178 -19.17 15.75 -15.20
N PHE A 179 -17.92 16.10 -14.89
CA PHE A 179 -17.54 16.53 -13.55
C PHE A 179 -18.28 17.79 -13.09
N GLU A 180 -18.48 18.78 -13.98
CA GLU A 180 -19.24 20.00 -13.68
C GLU A 180 -20.66 19.68 -13.25
N ARG A 181 -21.35 18.80 -13.99
CA ARG A 181 -22.71 18.41 -13.65
C ARG A 181 -22.80 17.62 -12.35
N MET A 182 -21.76 16.86 -12.00
CA MET A 182 -21.69 16.22 -10.68
C MET A 182 -21.64 17.26 -9.55
N LEU A 183 -20.82 18.31 -9.69
CA LEU A 183 -20.73 19.40 -8.71
C LEU A 183 -22.07 20.13 -8.50
N GLU A 184 -22.91 20.20 -9.53
CA GLU A 184 -24.23 20.83 -9.44
C GLU A 184 -25.29 19.96 -8.74
N VAL A 185 -25.14 18.63 -8.80
CA VAL A 185 -26.16 17.68 -8.34
C VAL A 185 -25.86 17.16 -6.93
N ILE A 186 -24.59 16.98 -6.62
CA ILE A 186 -24.12 16.42 -5.36
C ILE A 186 -24.04 17.56 -4.32
N PRO A 187 -24.78 17.53 -3.20
CA PRO A 187 -24.79 18.58 -2.17
C PRO A 187 -23.54 18.59 -1.25
N GLU A 188 -22.37 18.25 -1.80
CA GLU A 188 -21.09 18.20 -1.10
C GLU A 188 -20.16 19.27 -1.68
N SER A 189 -19.12 19.63 -0.92
CA SER A 189 -18.16 20.63 -1.42
C SER A 189 -17.35 20.09 -2.61
N GLU A 190 -16.93 20.97 -3.51
CA GLU A 190 -16.08 20.61 -4.65
C GLU A 190 -14.82 19.86 -4.19
N GLU A 191 -14.20 20.29 -3.09
CA GLU A 191 -13.03 19.62 -2.51
C GLU A 191 -13.32 18.17 -2.12
N GLN A 192 -14.48 17.90 -1.48
CA GLN A 192 -14.88 16.54 -1.13
C GLN A 192 -15.17 15.68 -2.35
N ILE A 193 -15.85 16.24 -3.36
CA ILE A 193 -16.18 15.54 -4.60
C ILE A 193 -14.90 15.22 -5.38
N ARG A 194 -13.99 16.19 -5.55
CA ARG A 194 -12.67 15.98 -6.16
C ARG A 194 -11.90 14.89 -5.45
N ALA A 195 -11.74 15.01 -4.13
CA ALA A 195 -11.03 14.01 -3.33
C ALA A 195 -11.62 12.60 -3.53
N ARG A 196 -12.95 12.49 -3.60
CA ARG A 196 -13.62 11.21 -3.81
C ARG A 196 -13.48 10.68 -5.23
N VAL A 197 -13.54 11.54 -6.25
CA VAL A 197 -13.24 11.16 -7.65
C VAL A 197 -11.81 10.65 -7.77
N GLY A 198 -10.85 11.32 -7.13
CA GLY A 198 -9.45 10.87 -7.05
C GLY A 198 -9.36 9.44 -6.52
N LEU A 199 -9.95 9.19 -5.35
CA LEU A 199 -9.99 7.84 -4.76
C LEU A 199 -10.60 6.80 -5.71
N LEU A 200 -11.67 7.13 -6.42
CA LEU A 200 -12.32 6.21 -7.36
C LEU A 200 -11.49 5.96 -8.63
N LEU A 201 -10.72 6.94 -9.10
CA LEU A 201 -9.74 6.78 -10.17
C LEU A 201 -8.59 5.87 -9.70
N ASP A 202 -8.10 6.06 -8.48
CA ASP A 202 -7.01 5.27 -7.89
C ASP A 202 -7.41 3.82 -7.67
N LEU A 203 -8.66 3.58 -7.27
CA LEU A 203 -9.24 2.24 -7.17
C LEU A 203 -9.55 1.62 -8.54
N GLY A 204 -9.29 2.33 -9.65
CA GLY A 204 -9.58 1.88 -11.01
C GLY A 204 -11.07 1.73 -11.31
N ARG A 205 -11.95 2.26 -10.44
CA ARG A 205 -13.41 2.21 -10.60
C ARG A 205 -13.90 3.27 -11.57
N LEU A 206 -13.18 4.40 -11.68
CA LEU A 206 -13.35 5.40 -12.72
C LEU A 206 -12.14 5.43 -13.67
N ARG A 207 -12.39 5.82 -14.92
CA ARG A 207 -11.35 6.19 -15.89
C ARG A 207 -11.80 7.40 -16.70
N PHE A 208 -10.87 8.24 -17.11
CA PHE A 208 -11.16 9.32 -18.06
C PHE A 208 -11.59 8.74 -19.41
N THR A 209 -12.56 9.39 -20.04
CA THR A 209 -13.02 9.06 -21.41
C THR A 209 -12.46 10.04 -22.42
#